data_AF-A0A183MR42-F1
#
_entry.id   AF-A0A183MR42-F1
#
_cell.length_a   1.000
_cell.length_b   1.000
_cell.length_c   1.000
_cell.angle_alpha   90.00
_cell.angle_beta   90.00
_cell.angle_gamma   90.00
#
_symmetry.space_group_name_H-M   'P 1'
#
loop_
_entity.id
_entity.type
_entity.pdbx_description
1 polymer ?
#
loop_
_entity_poly.entity_id
_entity_poly.type
_entity_poly.pdbx_seq_one_letter_code
_entity_poly.pdbx_strand_id
1 'polypeptide(L)'
;MEDVRTKRGADIASDHHLLVAKMKLKLEKCWTMGRTISQKFNTAFLRDTDKLNKFKIVLSNKFQAFHDLLDGEGTTMESNWKGMKEAITSTCHEVLGHKKHHHKKWITVDILDKIQERRNKKAAINTSRTRAEKTKEQAEYTEVNKQVKRSVRTDKCKYVEDLATTAEKAAREGNTRQLYEITKKLSGNHRKPERPVKSK
;
A
#
# COMPACT_ATOMS: atom_id res chain seq x y z
N MET A 1 16.79 -34.60 -12.50
CA MET A 1 15.86 -35.72 -12.71
C MET A 1 16.68 -36.98 -12.50
N GLU A 2 16.38 -37.78 -11.48
CA GLU A 2 17.28 -38.88 -11.09
C GLU A 2 16.61 -40.26 -11.16
N ASP A 3 15.29 -40.36 -11.36
CA ASP A 3 14.60 -41.66 -11.41
C ASP A 3 13.46 -41.61 -12.43
N VAL A 4 13.76 -42.03 -13.67
CA VAL A 4 12.79 -42.25 -14.75
C VAL A 4 12.71 -43.74 -14.98
N ARG A 5 11.52 -44.31 -14.81
CA ARG A 5 11.28 -45.74 -14.94
C ARG A 5 10.23 -45.99 -16.00
N THR A 6 10.55 -46.87 -16.94
CA THR A 6 9.63 -47.38 -17.95
C THR A 6 8.84 -48.54 -17.35
N LYS A 7 7.51 -48.46 -17.37
CA LYS A 7 6.62 -49.55 -16.95
C LYS A 7 5.92 -50.12 -18.18
N ARG A 8 5.91 -51.45 -18.30
CA ARG A 8 5.10 -52.14 -19.32
C ARG A 8 3.62 -51.86 -19.06
N GLY A 9 2.90 -51.48 -20.12
CA GLY A 9 1.45 -51.31 -20.08
C GLY A 9 0.74 -52.65 -19.82
N ALA A 10 -0.56 -52.58 -19.46
CA ALA A 10 -1.40 -53.76 -19.38
C ALA A 10 -1.48 -54.44 -20.75
N ASP A 11 -1.48 -55.77 -20.75
CA ASP A 11 -1.30 -56.63 -21.93
C ASP A 11 -2.52 -56.57 -22.87
N ILE A 12 -2.58 -55.49 -23.64
CA ILE A 12 -3.46 -55.29 -24.78
C ILE A 12 -2.53 -54.75 -25.86
N ALA A 13 -2.46 -55.45 -26.99
CA ALA A 13 -1.50 -55.29 -28.08
C ALA A 13 -1.33 -53.84 -28.60
N SER A 14 -0.64 -52.99 -27.84
CA SER A 14 -0.21 -51.66 -28.22
C SER A 14 1.23 -51.47 -27.74
N ASP A 15 2.13 -51.06 -28.64
CA ASP A 15 3.57 -50.92 -28.39
C ASP A 15 3.96 -49.73 -27.49
N HIS A 16 3.00 -49.20 -26.73
CA HIS A 16 3.20 -48.01 -25.92
C HIS A 16 3.72 -48.36 -24.52
N HIS A 17 4.95 -47.92 -24.23
CA HIS A 17 5.58 -48.07 -22.93
C HIS A 17 5.31 -46.84 -22.05
N LEU A 18 4.78 -47.05 -20.84
CA LEU A 18 4.45 -45.95 -19.94
C LEU A 18 5.72 -45.46 -19.24
N LEU A 19 6.09 -44.19 -19.45
CA LEU A 19 7.22 -43.58 -18.76
C LEU A 19 6.74 -42.85 -17.51
N VAL A 20 7.29 -43.23 -16.36
CA VAL A 20 7.04 -42.57 -15.08
C VAL A 20 8.33 -41.94 -14.58
N ALA A 21 8.36 -40.61 -14.51
CA ALA A 21 9.49 -39.86 -13.99
C ALA A 21 9.16 -39.29 -12.61
N LYS A 22 10.07 -39.46 -11.65
CA LYS A 22 10.00 -38.78 -10.34
C LYS A 22 11.01 -37.64 -10.30
N MET A 23 10.50 -36.43 -10.13
CA MET A 23 11.30 -35.20 -10.12
C MET A 23 11.16 -34.52 -8.77
N LYS A 24 12.28 -34.08 -8.19
CA LYS A 24 12.29 -33.24 -6.98
C LYS A 24 12.65 -31.82 -7.40
N LEU A 25 11.65 -30.95 -7.50
CA LEU A 25 11.84 -29.54 -7.81
C LEU A 25 12.05 -28.76 -6.51
N LYS A 26 13.17 -28.04 -6.40
CA LYS A 26 13.30 -26.97 -5.41
C LYS A 26 12.76 -25.70 -6.07
N LEU A 27 11.54 -25.32 -5.72
CA LEU A 27 10.99 -24.03 -6.12
C LEU A 27 11.70 -22.95 -5.31
N GLU A 28 12.51 -22.14 -5.98
CA GLU A 28 13.02 -20.93 -5.37
C GLU A 28 11.82 -20.02 -5.08
N LYS A 29 11.70 -19.58 -3.83
CA LYS A 29 10.66 -18.63 -3.45
C LYS A 29 10.99 -17.32 -4.14
N CYS A 30 10.31 -17.02 -5.24
CA CYS A 30 10.29 -15.68 -5.78
C CYS A 30 9.74 -14.76 -4.70
N TRP A 31 10.62 -14.03 -4.02
CA TRP A 31 10.22 -12.89 -3.24
C TRP A 31 9.58 -11.94 -4.25
N THR A 32 8.24 -11.91 -4.28
CA THR A 32 7.49 -10.92 -5.05
C THR A 32 8.10 -9.57 -4.73
N MET A 33 8.87 -9.03 -5.67
CA MET A 33 9.56 -7.76 -5.51
C MET A 33 8.47 -6.76 -5.12
N GLY A 34 8.67 -6.13 -3.95
CA GLY A 34 7.61 -5.71 -3.04
C GLY A 34 6.29 -5.36 -3.71
N ARG A 35 5.22 -6.08 -3.35
CA ARG A 35 3.84 -5.75 -3.71
C ARG A 35 3.67 -4.25 -3.58
N THR A 36 3.63 -3.54 -4.71
CA THR A 36 3.31 -2.12 -4.73
C THR A 36 2.00 -2.02 -3.98
N ILE A 37 1.99 -1.30 -2.86
CA ILE A 37 0.76 -1.10 -2.10
C ILE A 37 -0.14 -0.32 -3.04
N SER A 38 -0.96 -1.04 -3.81
CA SER A 38 -1.88 -0.44 -4.76
C SER A 38 -2.77 0.47 -3.93
N GLN A 39 -2.55 1.76 -4.08
CA GLN A 39 -3.27 2.76 -3.33
C GLN A 39 -4.72 2.61 -3.78
N LYS A 40 -5.61 2.25 -2.84
CA LYS A 40 -7.00 1.96 -3.18
C LYS A 40 -7.67 3.23 -3.71
N PHE A 41 -8.47 3.12 -4.76
CA PHE A 41 -9.29 4.23 -5.24
C PHE A 41 -10.38 4.59 -4.24
N ASN A 42 -10.83 5.84 -4.26
CA ASN A 42 -11.91 6.29 -3.39
C ASN A 42 -13.28 5.90 -3.94
N THR A 43 -13.72 4.68 -3.66
CA THR A 43 -15.03 4.16 -4.09
C THR A 43 -16.23 4.88 -3.47
N ALA A 44 -16.03 5.68 -2.41
CA ALA A 44 -17.11 6.48 -1.84
C ALA A 44 -17.66 7.52 -2.82
N PHE A 45 -16.85 7.99 -3.77
CA PHE A 45 -17.30 8.93 -4.80
C PHE A 45 -18.27 8.30 -5.81
N LEU A 46 -18.37 6.97 -5.89
CA LEU A 46 -19.40 6.32 -6.70
C LEU A 46 -20.77 6.33 -6.01
N ARG A 47 -20.87 6.79 -4.76
CA ARG A 47 -22.17 7.00 -4.10
C ARG A 47 -22.79 8.36 -4.43
N ASP A 48 -21.97 9.28 -4.93
CA ASP A 48 -22.38 10.60 -5.37
C ASP A 48 -22.86 10.49 -6.83
N THR A 49 -24.11 10.85 -7.07
CA THR A 49 -24.78 10.69 -8.36
C THR A 49 -24.08 11.48 -9.47
N ASP A 50 -23.62 12.70 -9.17
CA ASP A 50 -22.97 13.57 -10.16
C ASP A 50 -21.59 13.02 -10.55
N LYS A 51 -20.82 12.58 -9.56
CA LYS A 51 -19.51 11.95 -9.81
C LYS A 51 -19.63 10.61 -10.52
N LEU A 52 -20.66 9.82 -10.20
CA LEU A 52 -20.92 8.56 -10.88
C LEU A 52 -21.28 8.79 -12.35
N ASN A 53 -22.11 9.79 -12.65
CA ASN A 53 -22.44 10.16 -14.03
C ASN A 53 -21.21 10.65 -14.80
N LYS A 54 -20.38 11.49 -14.16
CA LYS A 54 -19.08 11.90 -14.73
C LYS A 54 -18.18 10.70 -15.01
N PHE A 55 -18.09 9.75 -14.07
CA PHE A 55 -17.29 8.53 -14.26
C PHE A 55 -17.78 7.73 -15.47
N LYS A 56 -19.09 7.54 -15.62
CA LYS A 56 -19.68 6.84 -16.78
C LYS A 56 -19.32 7.53 -18.10
N ILE A 57 -19.49 8.84 -18.18
CA ILE A 57 -19.20 9.61 -19.41
C ILE A 57 -17.71 9.51 -19.78
N VAL A 58 -16.81 9.76 -18.82
CA VAL A 58 -15.36 9.69 -19.08
C VAL A 58 -14.93 8.28 -19.47
N LEU A 59 -15.49 7.26 -18.81
CA LEU A 59 -15.21 5.86 -19.14
C LEU A 59 -15.67 5.53 -20.56
N SER A 60 -16.92 5.87 -20.90
CA SER A 60 -17.49 5.63 -22.23
C SER A 60 -16.69 6.32 -23.33
N ASN A 61 -16.28 7.58 -23.13
CA ASN A 61 -15.46 8.31 -24.09
C ASN A 61 -14.10 7.65 -24.32
N LYS A 62 -13.45 7.19 -23.25
CA LYS A 62 -12.14 6.51 -23.34
C LYS A 62 -12.25 5.13 -23.99
N PHE A 63 -13.33 4.40 -23.74
CA PHE A 63 -13.58 3.12 -24.39
C PHE A 63 -13.93 3.27 -25.87
N GLN A 64 -14.66 4.32 -26.24
CA GLN A 64 -14.91 4.63 -27.66
C GLN A 64 -13.60 4.89 -28.39
N ALA A 65 -12.75 5.79 -27.86
CA ALA A 65 -11.43 6.05 -28.44
C ALA A 65 -10.52 4.81 -28.48
N PHE A 66 -10.66 3.90 -27.51
CA PHE A 66 -9.94 2.63 -27.51
C PHE A 66 -10.45 1.65 -28.58
N HIS A 67 -11.77 1.60 -28.83
CA HIS A 67 -12.37 0.81 -29.91
C HIS A 67 -11.97 1.33 -31.28
N ASP A 68 -12.01 2.66 -31.49
CA ASP A 68 -11.59 3.27 -32.76
C ASP A 68 -10.11 2.96 -33.10
N LEU A 69 -9.29 2.71 -32.08
CA LEU A 69 -7.87 2.32 -32.20
C LEU A 69 -7.67 0.82 -32.47
N LEU A 70 -8.63 -0.01 -32.06
CA LEU A 70 -8.62 -1.48 -32.23
C LEU A 70 -8.96 -1.92 -33.65
N ASP A 71 -9.71 -1.10 -34.39
CA ASP A 71 -10.09 -1.38 -35.78
C ASP A 71 -8.91 -1.24 -36.77
N GLY A 72 -7.72 -0.90 -36.29
CA GLY A 72 -6.45 -0.94 -37.03
C GLY A 72 -5.80 -2.32 -37.03
N GLU A 73 -5.48 -2.84 -38.21
CA GLU A 73 -4.90 -4.18 -38.44
C GLU A 73 -3.60 -4.41 -37.64
N GLY A 74 -3.60 -5.39 -36.71
CA GLY A 74 -2.39 -5.91 -36.05
C GLY A 74 -2.32 -5.93 -34.52
N THR A 75 -3.42 -5.64 -33.79
CA THR A 75 -3.36 -5.65 -32.32
C THR A 75 -3.34 -7.08 -31.74
N THR A 76 -2.30 -7.42 -30.98
CA THR A 76 -2.21 -8.70 -30.26
C THR A 76 -3.16 -8.70 -29.06
N MET A 77 -3.69 -9.86 -28.68
CA MET A 77 -4.62 -9.99 -27.53
C MET A 77 -4.08 -9.36 -26.23
N GLU A 78 -2.76 -9.39 -26.04
CA GLU A 78 -2.09 -8.78 -24.89
C GLU A 78 -2.14 -7.24 -24.92
N SER A 79 -1.98 -6.64 -26.10
CA SER A 79 -2.11 -5.18 -26.28
C SER A 79 -3.53 -4.70 -25.98
N ASN A 80 -4.54 -5.50 -26.36
CA ASN A 80 -5.95 -5.21 -26.12
C ASN A 80 -6.26 -5.23 -24.62
N TRP A 81 -5.78 -6.27 -23.93
CA TRP A 81 -5.92 -6.37 -22.48
C TRP A 81 -5.24 -5.20 -21.75
N LYS A 82 -4.06 -4.79 -22.22
CA LYS A 82 -3.33 -3.63 -21.66
C LYS A 82 -4.13 -2.33 -21.85
N GLY A 83 -4.66 -2.07 -23.05
CA GLY A 83 -5.44 -0.87 -23.33
C GLY A 83 -6.75 -0.80 -22.53
N MET A 84 -7.47 -1.92 -22.37
CA MET A 84 -8.65 -1.98 -21.49
C MET A 84 -8.29 -1.64 -20.04
N LYS A 85 -7.17 -2.19 -19.55
CA LYS A 85 -6.68 -1.92 -18.19
C LYS A 85 -6.28 -0.46 -18.01
N GLU A 86 -5.67 0.16 -19.02
CA GLU A 86 -5.27 1.58 -19.00
C GLU A 86 -6.48 2.52 -19.07
N ALA A 87 -7.50 2.22 -19.89
CA ALA A 87 -8.74 2.98 -19.95
C ALA A 87 -9.46 3.00 -18.59
N ILE A 88 -9.59 1.83 -17.95
CA ILE A 88 -10.22 1.73 -16.63
C ILE A 88 -9.38 2.43 -15.56
N THR A 89 -8.07 2.16 -15.49
CA THR A 89 -7.20 2.73 -14.44
C THR A 89 -7.08 4.24 -14.56
N SER A 90 -6.91 4.79 -15.77
CA SER A 90 -6.84 6.24 -15.99
C SER A 90 -8.15 6.95 -15.62
N THR A 91 -9.31 6.35 -15.92
CA THR A 91 -10.62 6.90 -15.51
C THR A 91 -10.77 6.90 -13.99
N CYS A 92 -10.32 5.82 -13.34
CA CYS A 92 -10.31 5.76 -11.88
C CYS A 92 -9.39 6.83 -11.27
N HIS A 93 -8.23 7.10 -11.87
CA HIS A 93 -7.33 8.18 -11.43
C HIS A 93 -7.96 9.57 -11.57
N GLU A 94 -8.60 9.84 -12.71
CA GLU A 94 -9.16 11.14 -13.05
C GLU A 94 -10.40 11.51 -12.21
N VAL A 95 -11.31 10.56 -12.02
CA VAL A 95 -12.62 10.84 -11.40
C VAL A 95 -12.67 10.44 -9.93
N LEU A 96 -12.14 9.26 -9.58
CA LEU A 96 -12.20 8.75 -8.20
C LEU A 96 -10.99 9.22 -7.40
N GLY A 97 -9.82 9.26 -8.02
CA GLY A 97 -8.56 9.48 -7.35
C GLY A 97 -8.28 8.43 -6.28
N HIS A 98 -7.13 8.56 -5.65
CA HIS A 98 -6.76 7.64 -4.59
C HIS A 98 -7.44 7.99 -3.26
N LYS A 99 -7.75 6.96 -2.47
CA LYS A 99 -8.22 7.12 -1.11
C LYS A 99 -7.14 7.85 -0.31
N LYS A 100 -7.48 9.04 0.17
CA LYS A 100 -6.62 9.81 1.06
C LYS A 100 -6.55 9.10 2.40
N HIS A 101 -5.33 8.85 2.87
CA HIS A 101 -5.14 8.45 4.25
C HIS A 101 -5.26 9.70 5.10
N HIS A 102 -6.23 9.72 6.00
CA HIS A 102 -6.25 10.75 7.04
C HIS A 102 -5.06 10.48 7.96
N HIS A 103 -4.02 11.29 7.81
CA HIS A 103 -2.94 11.33 8.77
C HIS A 103 -3.52 11.75 10.12
N LYS A 104 -2.89 11.28 11.20
CA LYS A 104 -3.25 11.74 12.54
C LYS A 104 -3.11 13.26 12.55
N LYS A 105 -4.01 13.96 13.26
CA LYS A 105 -4.07 15.43 13.28
C LYS A 105 -2.75 16.13 13.64
N TRP A 106 -1.86 15.44 14.35
CA TRP A 106 -0.54 15.96 14.74
C TRP A 106 0.56 15.79 13.68
N ILE A 107 0.31 15.06 12.58
CA ILE A 107 1.32 14.86 11.54
C ILE A 107 1.31 16.09 10.62
N THR A 108 2.33 16.93 10.78
CA THR A 108 2.58 18.13 9.98
C THR A 108 3.18 17.80 8.62
N VAL A 109 2.98 18.68 7.63
CA VAL A 109 3.62 18.57 6.30
C VAL A 109 5.15 18.54 6.40
N ASP A 110 5.74 19.37 7.26
CA ASP A 110 7.18 19.38 7.54
C ASP A 110 7.74 18.01 7.99
N ILE A 111 6.98 17.23 8.78
CA ILE A 111 7.37 15.86 9.15
C ILE A 111 7.39 14.94 7.92
N LEU A 112 6.41 15.09 7.03
CA LEU A 112 6.32 14.28 5.81
C LEU A 112 7.52 14.56 4.89
N ASP A 113 7.90 15.83 4.75
CA ASP A 113 9.07 16.24 3.95
C ASP A 113 10.36 15.65 4.52
N LYS A 114 10.56 15.74 5.84
CA LYS A 114 11.72 15.12 6.52
C LYS A 114 11.73 13.58 6.40
N ILE A 115 10.57 12.94 6.41
CA ILE A 115 10.46 11.49 6.16
C ILE A 115 10.86 11.16 4.73
N GLN A 116 10.49 12.00 3.77
CA GLN A 116 10.85 11.83 2.37
C GLN A 116 12.35 12.03 2.15
N GLU A 117 12.95 13.04 2.78
CA GLU A 117 14.40 13.26 2.77
C GLU A 117 15.15 12.04 3.32
N ARG A 118 14.71 11.49 4.47
CA ARG A 118 15.27 10.27 5.02
C ARG A 118 15.17 9.09 4.05
N ARG A 119 14.08 8.97 3.28
CA ARG A 119 13.93 7.92 2.26
C ARG A 119 14.92 8.12 1.12
N ASN A 120 15.14 9.35 0.67
CA ASN A 120 16.10 9.66 -0.37
C ASN A 120 17.53 9.29 0.08
N LYS A 121 17.91 9.64 1.32
CA LYS A 121 19.19 9.20 1.91
C LYS A 121 19.31 7.69 2.02
N LYS A 122 18.21 6.98 2.30
CA LYS A 122 18.20 5.51 2.30
C LYS A 122 18.36 4.92 0.90
N ALA A 123 17.82 5.57 -0.12
CA ALA A 123 18.00 5.18 -1.51
C ALA A 123 19.47 5.34 -1.94
N ALA A 124 20.13 6.44 -1.55
CA ALA A 124 21.55 6.65 -1.79
C ALA A 124 22.40 5.48 -1.26
N ILE A 125 22.18 5.08 0.00
CA ILE A 125 22.86 3.92 0.62
C ILE A 125 22.70 2.65 -0.21
N ASN A 126 21.51 2.43 -0.76
CA ASN A 126 21.24 1.23 -1.55
C ASN A 126 21.90 1.29 -2.95
N THR A 127 22.13 2.48 -3.48
CA THR A 127 22.80 2.70 -4.78
C THR A 127 24.33 2.79 -4.68
N SER A 128 24.88 3.05 -3.48
CA SER A 128 26.33 3.12 -3.27
C SER A 128 27.06 1.85 -3.71
N ARG A 129 28.18 2.03 -4.42
CA ARG A 129 28.96 0.94 -5.00
C ARG A 129 30.18 0.59 -4.15
N THR A 130 30.77 1.59 -3.51
CA THR A 130 32.00 1.43 -2.73
C THR A 130 31.72 1.44 -1.23
N ARG A 131 32.52 0.70 -0.44
CA ARG A 131 32.37 0.62 1.02
C ARG A 131 32.50 1.99 1.71
N ALA A 132 33.40 2.85 1.22
CA ALA A 132 33.62 4.20 1.74
C ALA A 132 32.40 5.12 1.51
N GLU A 133 31.83 5.11 0.31
CA GLU A 133 30.61 5.86 -0.02
C GLU A 133 29.45 5.42 0.88
N LYS A 134 29.27 4.10 1.03
CA LYS A 134 28.24 3.53 1.88
C LYS A 134 28.38 3.97 3.34
N THR A 135 29.60 4.04 3.87
CA THR A 135 29.83 4.55 5.24
C THR A 135 29.48 6.02 5.39
N LYS A 136 29.81 6.87 4.39
CA LYS A 136 29.47 8.29 4.40
C LYS A 136 27.95 8.51 4.36
N GLU A 137 27.27 7.87 3.42
CA GLU A 137 25.82 7.99 3.28
C GLU A 137 25.07 7.39 4.48
N GLN A 138 25.61 6.33 5.09
CA GLN A 138 25.08 5.75 6.31
C GLN A 138 25.17 6.72 7.49
N ALA A 139 26.25 7.52 7.59
CA ALA A 139 26.37 8.58 8.59
C ALA A 139 25.30 9.67 8.35
N GLU A 140 25.13 10.14 7.11
CA GLU A 140 24.12 11.13 6.76
C GLU A 140 22.69 10.66 7.04
N TYR A 141 22.34 9.43 6.66
CA TYR A 141 21.04 8.81 6.97
C TYR A 141 20.80 8.74 8.48
N THR A 142 21.85 8.43 9.25
CA THR A 142 21.74 8.30 10.71
C THR A 142 21.36 9.64 11.34
N GLU A 143 21.94 10.74 10.86
CA GLU A 143 21.63 12.08 11.36
C GLU A 143 20.21 12.52 10.97
N VAL A 144 19.83 12.40 9.70
CA VAL A 144 18.46 12.71 9.24
C VAL A 144 17.42 11.86 9.98
N ASN A 145 17.70 10.57 10.23
CA ASN A 145 16.80 9.70 10.98
C ASN A 145 16.65 10.13 12.44
N LYS A 146 17.70 10.66 13.09
CA LYS A 146 17.57 11.25 14.44
C LYS A 146 16.70 12.50 14.40
N GLN A 147 16.89 13.37 13.42
CA GLN A 147 16.10 14.59 13.27
C GLN A 147 14.62 14.28 13.06
N VAL A 148 14.28 13.34 12.17
CA VAL A 148 12.91 12.85 11.96
C VAL A 148 12.31 12.31 13.26
N LYS A 149 13.07 11.52 14.04
CA LYS A 149 12.57 11.01 15.33
C LYS A 149 12.32 12.13 16.34
N ARG A 150 13.17 13.15 16.38
CA ARG A 150 12.99 14.32 17.25
C ARG A 150 11.76 15.13 16.84
N SER A 151 11.62 15.50 15.57
CA SER A 151 10.47 16.27 15.09
C SER A 151 9.14 15.55 15.32
N VAL A 152 9.07 14.24 15.04
CA VAL A 152 7.89 13.42 15.31
C VAL A 152 7.49 13.42 16.79
N ARG A 153 8.48 13.40 17.71
CA ARG A 153 8.20 13.49 19.15
C ARG A 153 7.71 14.88 19.52
N THR A 154 8.37 15.92 19.05
CA THR A 154 8.02 17.32 19.33
C THR A 154 6.60 17.65 18.87
N ASP A 155 6.23 17.34 17.63
CA ASP A 155 4.89 17.66 17.11
C ASP A 155 3.80 16.86 17.82
N LYS A 156 4.09 15.60 18.16
CA LYS A 156 3.15 14.79 18.96
C LYS A 156 2.96 15.39 20.37
N CYS A 157 4.03 15.85 21.01
CA CYS A 157 3.96 16.51 22.31
C CYS A 157 3.15 17.80 22.22
N LYS A 158 3.46 18.69 21.27
CA LYS A 158 2.72 19.93 21.02
C LYS A 158 1.24 19.69 20.84
N TYR A 159 0.86 18.73 19.99
CA TYR A 159 -0.55 18.39 19.79
C TYR A 159 -1.26 17.91 21.06
N VAL A 160 -0.58 17.12 21.90
CA VAL A 160 -1.17 16.67 23.17
C VAL A 160 -1.30 17.83 24.15
N GLU A 161 -0.32 18.74 24.17
CA GLU A 161 -0.32 19.95 25.00
C GLU A 161 -1.45 20.92 24.57
N ASP A 162 -1.65 21.13 23.27
CA ASP A 162 -2.76 21.91 22.71
C ASP A 162 -4.13 21.31 23.10
N LEU A 163 -4.25 19.98 23.08
CA LEU A 163 -5.46 19.31 23.55
C LEU A 163 -5.67 19.53 25.06
N ALA A 164 -4.61 19.42 25.86
CA ALA A 164 -4.69 19.60 27.30
C ALA A 164 -5.09 21.04 27.68
N THR A 165 -4.48 22.04 27.05
CA THR A 165 -4.83 23.46 27.24
C THR A 165 -6.27 23.76 26.81
N THR A 166 -6.73 23.16 25.72
CA THR A 166 -8.14 23.28 25.28
C THR A 166 -9.10 22.63 26.28
N ALA A 167 -8.73 21.47 26.85
CA ALA A 167 -9.52 20.81 27.89
C ALA A 167 -9.61 21.67 29.15
N GLU A 168 -8.49 22.26 29.58
CA GLU A 168 -8.45 23.15 30.74
C GLU A 168 -9.34 24.38 30.54
N LYS A 169 -9.29 25.01 29.36
CA LYS A 169 -10.17 26.13 29.00
C LYS A 169 -11.65 25.73 29.04
N ALA A 170 -12.00 24.59 28.45
CA ALA A 170 -13.37 24.08 28.46
C ALA A 170 -13.87 23.81 29.89
N ALA A 171 -13.00 23.34 30.79
CA ALA A 171 -13.33 23.16 32.19
C ALA A 171 -13.61 24.50 32.89
N ARG A 172 -12.78 25.52 32.67
CA ARG A 172 -12.97 26.87 33.21
C ARG A 172 -14.27 27.53 32.73
N GLU A 173 -14.65 27.29 31.48
CA GLU A 173 -15.88 27.82 30.87
C GLU A 173 -17.14 27.00 31.22
N GLY A 174 -17.01 25.87 31.92
CA GLY A 174 -18.13 24.97 32.24
C GLY A 174 -18.64 24.15 31.05
N ASN A 175 -17.89 24.08 29.93
CA ASN A 175 -18.25 23.31 28.75
C ASN A 175 -17.93 21.81 28.90
N THR A 176 -18.77 21.11 29.67
CA THR A 176 -18.61 19.69 30.01
C THR A 176 -18.56 18.76 28.79
N ARG A 177 -19.31 19.09 27.72
CA ARG A 177 -19.33 18.28 26.49
C ARG A 177 -17.98 18.30 25.77
N GLN A 178 -17.39 19.49 25.59
CA GLN A 178 -16.08 19.60 24.96
C GLN A 178 -14.98 18.95 25.82
N LEU A 179 -15.03 19.16 27.13
CA LEU A 179 -14.11 18.54 28.08
C LEU A 179 -14.13 17.00 27.97
N TYR A 180 -15.32 16.40 27.93
CA TYR A 180 -15.49 14.96 27.78
C TYR A 180 -14.89 14.45 26.44
N GLU A 181 -15.22 15.10 25.33
CA GLU A 181 -14.73 14.71 24.00
C GLU A 181 -13.19 14.81 23.87
N ILE A 182 -12.56 15.80 24.50
CA ILE A 182 -11.10 15.95 24.50
C ILE A 182 -10.45 14.90 25.41
N THR A 183 -10.99 14.70 26.61
CA THR A 183 -10.51 13.68 27.56
C THR A 183 -10.58 12.29 26.94
N LYS A 184 -11.68 11.97 26.25
CA LYS A 184 -11.85 10.71 25.51
C LYS A 184 -10.82 10.53 24.39
N LYS A 185 -10.43 11.60 23.70
CA LYS A 185 -9.37 11.57 22.68
C LYS A 185 -7.99 11.34 23.30
N LEU A 186 -7.72 11.94 24.46
CA LEU A 186 -6.44 11.81 25.18
C LEU A 186 -6.27 10.43 25.83
N SER A 187 -7.33 9.89 26.46
CA SER A 187 -7.29 8.61 27.16
C SER A 187 -7.09 7.42 26.23
N GLY A 188 -7.37 7.57 24.94
CA GLY A 188 -7.27 6.49 23.94
C GLY A 188 -8.22 5.32 24.23
N ASN A 189 -8.34 4.40 23.25
CA ASN A 189 -9.08 3.16 23.46
C ASN A 189 -8.24 2.24 24.36
N HIS A 190 -8.62 2.10 25.62
CA HIS A 190 -8.09 1.06 26.50
C HIS A 190 -8.56 -0.29 25.94
N ARG A 191 -7.63 -1.10 25.39
CA ARG A 191 -7.91 -2.53 25.21
C ARG A 191 -8.09 -3.11 26.61
N LYS A 192 -9.24 -3.75 26.87
CA LYS A 192 -9.39 -4.56 28.07
C LYS A 192 -8.24 -5.58 28.08
N PRO A 193 -7.52 -5.78 29.20
CA PRO A 193 -6.60 -6.90 29.31
C PRO A 193 -7.37 -8.20 29.04
N GLU A 194 -6.76 -9.13 28.31
CA GLU A 194 -7.29 -10.48 28.13
C GLU A 194 -7.59 -11.07 29.51
N ARG A 195 -8.85 -11.42 29.76
CA ARG A 195 -9.23 -12.10 30.99
C ARG A 195 -8.60 -13.49 30.94
N PRO A 196 -7.92 -13.97 31.99
CA PRO A 196 -7.47 -15.35 32.05
C PRO A 196 -8.68 -16.26 31.86
N VAL A 197 -8.60 -17.19 30.90
CA VAL A 197 -9.55 -18.29 30.80
C VAL A 197 -9.45 -19.06 32.11
N LYS A 198 -10.54 -19.11 32.88
CA LYS A 198 -10.59 -19.95 34.08
C LYS A 198 -10.28 -21.39 33.64
N SER A 199 -9.26 -22.00 34.24
CA SER A 199 -9.01 -23.44 34.08
C SER A 199 -10.22 -24.20 34.59
N LYS A 200 -10.58 -25.27 33.88
CA LYS A 200 -11.68 -26.20 34.20
C LYS A 200 -11.58 -26.73 35.62
#